data_AF-A0A7J3T2Z1-F1
#
_entry.id   AF-A0A7J3T2Z1-F1
#
_cell.length_a   1.000
_cell.length_b   1.000
_cell.length_c   1.000
_cell.angle_alpha   90.00
_cell.angle_beta   90.00
_cell.angle_gamma   90.00
#
_symmetry.space_group_name_H-M   'P 1'
#
loop_
_entity.id
_entity.type
_entity.pdbx_description
1 polymer ?
#
loop_
_entity_poly.entity_id
_entity_poly.type
_entity_poly.pdbx_seq_one_letter_code
_entity_poly.pdbx_strand_id
1 'polypeptide(L)' 'MHKRSRHKLLERRIRALIFTNAYVDTRKAEKVSMLNRVDVLSMLDGVIDVRLVPDVTKGEVLVDSRGTGSFQH' A
#
# COMPACT_ATOMS: atom_id res chain seq x y z
N MET A 1 -14.56 6.79 23.83
CA MET A 1 -13.75 7.07 22.62
C MET A 1 -12.89 5.85 22.32
N HIS A 2 -13.23 5.07 21.29
CA HIS A 2 -12.47 3.86 20.96
C HIS A 2 -11.07 4.24 20.44
N LYS A 3 -10.04 3.77 21.14
CA LYS A 3 -8.68 3.60 20.61
C LYS A 3 -8.77 2.70 19.36
N ARG A 4 -9.12 3.24 18.18
CA ARG A 4 -8.67 2.60 16.94
C ARG A 4 -7.16 2.48 17.12
N SER A 5 -6.64 1.26 17.21
CA SER A 5 -5.25 1.04 17.60
C SER A 5 -4.37 1.85 16.66
N ARG A 6 -3.39 2.57 17.21
CA ARG A 6 -2.41 3.37 16.44
C ARG A 6 -1.84 2.58 15.25
N HIS A 7 -1.74 1.27 15.43
CA HIS A 7 -1.44 0.26 14.41
C HIS A 7 -2.37 0.28 13.19
N LYS A 8 -3.69 0.18 13.36
CA LYS A 8 -4.65 0.22 12.24
C LYS A 8 -4.63 1.56 11.50
N LEU A 9 -4.36 2.66 12.22
CA LEU A 9 -4.20 3.97 11.58
C LEU A 9 -2.94 4.02 10.72
N LEU A 10 -1.85 3.43 11.21
CA LEU A 10 -0.59 3.32 10.48
C LEU A 10 -0.72 2.40 9.26
N GLU A 11 -1.31 1.21 9.40
CA GLU A 11 -1.61 0.31 8.27
C GLU A 11 -2.44 1.00 7.19
N ARG A 12 -3.49 1.75 7.59
CA ARG A 12 -4.31 2.52 6.65
C ARG A 12 -3.50 3.61 5.94
N ARG A 13 -2.60 4.29 6.66
CA ARG A 13 -1.72 5.33 6.09
C ARG A 13 -0.73 4.72 5.09
N ILE A 14 -0.13 3.58 5.42
CA ILE A 14 0.77 2.84 4.53
C ILE A 14 0.03 2.39 3.26
N ARG A 15 -1.16 1.80 3.42
CA ARG A 15 -2.01 1.40 2.29
C ARG A 15 -2.36 2.60 1.41
N ALA A 16 -2.76 3.72 2.01
CA ALA A 16 -3.07 4.94 1.27
C ALA A 16 -1.86 5.46 0.49
N LEU A 17 -0.68 5.49 1.11
CA LEU A 17 0.57 5.91 0.46
C LEU A 17 0.86 5.07 -0.79
N ILE A 18 0.74 3.75 -0.69
CA ILE A 18 0.97 2.83 -1.82
C ILE A 18 -0.04 3.08 -2.94
N PHE A 19 -1.33 3.18 -2.62
CA PHE A 19 -2.36 3.43 -3.63
C PHE A 19 -2.28 4.81 -4.27
N THR A 20 -1.86 5.85 -3.52
CA THR A 20 -1.68 7.20 -4.06
C THR A 20 -0.53 7.28 -5.05
N ASN A 21 0.50 6.44 -4.88
CA ASN A 21 1.64 6.36 -5.80
C ASN A 21 1.48 5.28 -6.87
N ALA A 22 0.36 4.56 -6.90
CA ALA A 22 0.13 3.51 -7.89
C ALA A 22 -0.14 4.10 -9.27
N TYR A 23 0.37 3.44 -10.31
CA TYR A 23 -0.02 3.67 -11.69
C TYR A 23 -1.37 3.01 -11.96
N VAL A 24 -2.21 3.64 -12.80
CA VAL A 24 -3.46 3.06 -13.26
C VAL A 24 -3.30 2.66 -14.72
N ASP A 25 -3.24 1.35 -14.98
CA ASP A 25 -3.31 0.81 -16.34
C ASP A 25 -4.76 0.86 -16.80
N THR A 26 -5.07 1.84 -17.64
CA THR A 26 -6.43 2.05 -18.16
C THR A 26 -6.85 0.99 -19.19
N ARG A 27 -5.90 0.25 -19.78
CA ARG A 27 -6.21 -0.81 -20.76
C ARG A 27 -6.66 -2.08 -20.06
N LYS A 28 -6.03 -2.41 -18.94
CA LYS A 28 -6.37 -3.59 -18.13
C LYS A 28 -7.30 -3.29 -16.95
N ALA A 29 -7.54 -2.01 -16.67
CA ALA A 29 -8.21 -1.52 -15.48
C ALA A 29 -7.56 -2.04 -14.18
N GLU A 30 -6.23 -1.96 -14.12
CA GLU A 30 -5.40 -2.40 -13.00
C GLU A 30 -4.76 -1.20 -12.28
N LYS A 31 -4.59 -1.32 -10.96
CA LYS A 31 -3.70 -0.48 -10.15
C LYS A 31 -2.41 -1.22 -9.90
N VAL A 32 -1.32 -0.64 -10.36
CA VAL A 32 0.02 -1.25 -10.32
C VAL A 32 0.90 -0.43 -9.38
N SER A 33 1.59 -1.09 -8.45
CA SER A 33 2.50 -0.42 -7.54
C SER A 33 3.69 0.18 -8.27
N MET A 34 3.98 1.45 -8.00
CA MET A 34 5.23 2.10 -8.41
C MET A 34 6.28 2.10 -7.30
N LEU A 35 5.92 1.59 -6.12
CA LEU A 35 6.77 1.53 -4.95
C LEU A 35 7.17 0.10 -4.64
N ASN A 36 8.37 -0.06 -4.10
CA ASN A 36 8.72 -1.25 -3.34
C ASN A 36 8.66 -0.96 -1.82
N ARG A 37 8.84 -2.00 -1.00
CA ARG A 37 8.89 -1.89 0.47
C ARG A 37 9.88 -0.83 0.98
N VAL A 38 11.06 -0.71 0.35
CA VAL A 38 12.10 0.24 0.74
C VAL A 38 11.66 1.67 0.46
N ASP A 39 11.04 1.93 -0.70
CA ASP A 39 10.49 3.24 -1.03
C ASP A 39 9.41 3.63 -0.01
N VAL A 40 8.50 2.71 0.32
CA VAL A 40 7.45 2.94 1.33
C VAL A 40 8.06 3.30 2.68
N LEU A 41 9.07 2.56 3.14
CA LEU A 41 9.79 2.88 4.39
C LEU A 41 10.45 4.26 4.34
N SER A 42 11.07 4.62 3.22
CA SER A 42 11.75 5.92 3.06
C SER A 42 10.79 7.12 3.10
N MET A 43 9.52 6.91 2.76
CA MET A 43 8.48 7.94 2.75
C MET A 43 7.72 8.04 4.08
N LEU A 44 8.00 7.16 5.05
CA LEU A 44 7.39 7.17 6.37
C LEU A 44 8.32 7.83 7.37
N ASP A 45 7.85 8.91 7.99
CA ASP A 45 8.60 9.60 9.03
C ASP A 45 8.50 8.90 10.39
N GLY A 46 9.63 8.86 11.11
CA GLY A 46 9.71 8.47 12.52
C GLY A 46 9.91 6.97 12.77
N VAL A 47 9.74 6.56 14.02
CA VAL A 47 9.89 5.14 14.43
C VAL A 47 8.66 4.36 13.98
N ILE A 48 8.84 3.56 12.94
CA ILE A 48 7.81 2.70 12.34
C ILE A 48 8.14 1.25 12.71
N ASP A 49 7.13 0.47 13.12
CA ASP A 49 7.26 -0.99 13.17
C ASP A 49 7.28 -1.52 11.74
N VAL A 50 8.47 -1.93 11.28
CA VAL A 50 8.68 -2.41 9.91
C VAL A 50 7.78 -3.58 9.55
N ARG A 51 7.31 -4.37 10.53
CA ARG A 51 6.40 -5.51 10.29
C ARG A 51 5.06 -5.08 9.73
N LEU A 52 4.71 -3.79 9.84
CA LEU A 52 3.48 -3.22 9.31
C LEU A 52 3.56 -2.78 7.86
N VAL A 53 4.76 -2.69 7.32
CA VAL A 53 4.94 -2.38 5.92
C VAL A 53 4.75 -3.68 5.14
N PRO A 54 3.80 -3.73 4.18
CA PRO A 54 3.61 -4.89 3.33
C PRO A 54 4.82 -5.08 2.42
N ASP A 55 5.06 -6.31 2.02
CA ASP A 55 6.12 -6.63 1.07
C ASP A 55 5.65 -6.39 -0.37
N VAL A 56 5.56 -5.11 -0.73
CA VAL A 56 5.15 -4.67 -2.06
C VAL A 56 6.37 -4.53 -2.97
N THR A 57 6.18 -4.87 -4.25
CA THR A 57 7.18 -4.74 -5.31
C THR A 57 6.73 -3.78 -6.41
N LYS A 58 7.67 -3.16 -7.12
CA LYS A 58 7.35 -2.33 -8.29
C LYS A 58 6.80 -3.21 -9.41
N GLY A 59 5.71 -2.79 -10.05
CA GLY A 59 5.03 -3.57 -11.09
C GLY A 59 4.00 -4.56 -10.55
N GLU A 60 3.84 -4.68 -9.23
CA GLU A 60 2.84 -5.55 -8.62
C GLU A 60 1.42 -5.04 -8.83
N VAL A 61 0.50 -5.93 -9.20
CA VAL A 61 -0.92 -5.60 -9.32
C VAL A 61 -1.54 -5.56 -7.92
N LEU A 62 -1.83 -4.35 -7.46
CA LEU A 62 -2.47 -4.08 -6.17
C LEU A 62 -3.94 -4.47 -6.20
N VAL A 63 -4.62 -4.08 -7.28
CA VAL A 63 -6.04 -4.34 -7.56
C VAL A 63 -6.23 -4.42 -9.08
N ASP A 64 -6.88 -5.45 -9.57
CA ASP A 64 -7.22 -5.67 -10.96
C ASP A 64 -8.68 -5.27 -11.28
N SER A 65 -9.07 -5.47 -12.54
CA SER A 65 -10.44 -5.18 -13.02
C SER A 65 -11.54 -5.97 -12.33
N ARG A 66 -11.21 -7.09 -11.67
CA ARG A 66 -12.13 -7.94 -10.90
C ARG A 66 -12.13 -7.57 -9.42
N GLY A 67 -11.38 -6.54 -9.05
CA GLY A 67 -11.16 -6.12 -7.68
C GLY A 67 -10.16 -6.98 -6.93
N THR A 68 -9.45 -7.91 -7.59
CA THR A 68 -8.50 -8.85 -6.99
C THR A 68 -7.06 -8.36 -7.03
N GLY A 69 -6.21 -8.84 -6.13
CA GLY A 69 -4.81 -8.42 -6.09
C GLY A 69 -4.24 -8.49 -4.68
N SER A 70 -2.98 -8.07 -4.54
CA SER A 70 -2.25 -8.18 -3.28
C SER A 70 -2.83 -7.32 -2.14
N PHE A 71 -3.68 -6.35 -2.46
CA PHE A 71 -4.26 -5.42 -1.49
C PHE A 71 -5.78 -5.61 -1.28
N GLN A 72 -6.34 -6.77 -1.65
CA GLN A 72 -7.78 -7.05 -1.56
C GLN A 72 -8.28 -7.37 -0.13
N HIS A 73 -7.40 -7.58 0.85
CA HIS A 73 -7.77 -7.98 2.23
C HIS A 73 -7.85 -6.85 3.25
#